data_AF-A0A413B1R9-F1
#
_entry.id   AF-A0A413B1R9-F1
#
_cell.length_a   1.000
_cell.length_b   1.000
_cell.length_c   1.000
_cell.angle_alpha   90.00
_cell.angle_beta   90.00
_cell.angle_gamma   90.00
#
_symmetry.space_group_name_H-M   'P 1'
#
loop_
_entity.id
_entity.type
_entity.pdbx_description
1 polymer ?
#
loop_
_entity_poly.entity_id
_entity_poly.type
_entity_poly.pdbx_seq_one_letter_code
_entity_poly.pdbx_strand_id
1 'polypeptide(L)'
;MNYILIVLVGMVLIFFIVDMIAKIVSPDNSLGAGIIAAGMELIVGAFPALIDNVLGLLSFQITGKQASDDVNVWSLVTGFVLLVVGILVLLFIRDRFYVLNMFGLYSQREIGDKQNVKQLKLNDYKIRERFIDFVNVFNMGIDEKTNSIIVNKIEEECTKFKDRSAEFQKGFTGTAPIPYTILAGTYLVDCEPKIFFEWKREDEKFIQLSTKKKANFPELKIKEMDNPNVNAESIIVAISTTRRIKKHQLKDFG
;
A
#
# COMPACT_ATOMS: atom_id res chain seq x y z
N MET A 1 -12.06 25.05 40.87
CA MET A 1 -11.11 24.41 39.93
C MET A 1 -11.47 24.93 38.55
N ASN A 2 -10.65 25.82 37.99
CA ASN A 2 -11.02 26.64 36.83
C ASN A 2 -11.43 25.75 35.65
N TYR A 3 -12.64 25.96 35.13
CA TYR A 3 -13.13 25.37 33.88
C TYR A 3 -12.09 25.51 32.75
N ILE A 4 -11.41 26.65 32.73
CA ILE A 4 -10.28 26.94 31.83
C ILE A 4 -9.15 25.91 31.96
N LEU A 5 -8.82 25.48 33.17
CA LEU A 5 -7.75 24.50 33.44
C LEU A 5 -8.15 23.09 32.99
N ILE A 6 -9.44 22.73 33.10
CA ILE A 6 -9.98 21.46 32.59
C ILE A 6 -9.97 21.46 31.06
N VAL A 7 -10.35 22.58 30.43
CA VAL A 7 -10.28 22.75 28.97
C VAL A 7 -8.84 22.68 28.48
N LEU A 8 -7.90 23.36 29.15
CA LEU A 8 -6.47 23.32 28.82
C LEU A 8 -5.89 21.90 28.92
N VAL A 9 -6.15 21.20 30.03
CA VAL A 9 -5.69 19.81 30.22
C VAL A 9 -6.31 18.88 29.17
N GLY A 10 -7.59 19.08 28.84
CA GLY A 10 -8.27 18.36 27.76
C GLY A 10 -7.62 18.59 26.39
N MET A 11 -7.25 19.83 26.06
CA MET A 11 -6.55 20.16 24.81
C MET A 11 -5.14 19.56 24.74
N VAL A 12 -4.39 19.58 25.84
CA VAL A 12 -3.05 18.95 25.91
C VAL A 12 -3.16 17.43 25.73
N LEU A 13 -4.17 16.79 26.32
CA LEU A 13 -4.43 15.37 26.11
C LEU A 13 -4.81 15.06 24.65
N ILE A 14 -5.67 15.88 24.04
CA ILE A 14 -6.01 15.75 22.61
C ILE A 14 -4.75 15.93 21.75
N PHE A 15 -3.89 16.90 22.06
CA PHE A 15 -2.61 17.09 21.37
C PHE A 15 -1.73 15.84 21.42
N PHE A 16 -1.54 15.23 22.59
CA PHE A 16 -0.76 14.00 22.72
C PHE A 16 -1.38 12.81 21.98
N ILE A 17 -2.71 12.67 22.01
CA ILE A 17 -3.41 11.61 21.28
C ILE A 17 -3.23 11.81 19.76
N VAL A 18 -3.31 13.04 19.28
CA VAL A 18 -3.18 13.37 17.85
C VAL A 18 -1.73 13.20 17.37
N ASP A 19 -0.73 13.65 18.13
CA ASP A 19 0.69 13.43 17.83
C ASP A 19 1.02 11.93 17.80
N MET A 20 0.45 11.15 18.72
CA MET A 20 0.62 9.71 18.75
C MET A 20 -0.04 9.04 17.52
N ILE A 21 -1.23 9.46 17.13
CA ILE A 21 -1.90 8.96 15.91
C ILE A 21 -1.12 9.34 14.65
N ALA A 22 -0.63 10.59 14.56
CA ALA A 22 0.15 11.06 13.41
C ALA A 22 1.45 10.28 13.23
N LYS A 23 2.17 10.00 14.33
CA LYS A 23 3.40 9.18 14.33
C LYS A 23 3.15 7.71 13.96
N ILE A 24 1.95 7.20 14.22
CA ILE A 24 1.55 5.82 13.85
C ILE A 24 1.10 5.74 12.37
N VAL A 25 0.68 6.85 11.76
CA VAL A 25 -0.02 6.89 10.46
C VAL A 25 0.88 7.39 9.30
N SER A 26 2.18 7.15 9.44
CA SER A 26 3.25 7.39 8.45
C SER A 26 3.79 8.83 8.35
N PRO A 27 5.12 9.00 8.18
CA PRO A 27 5.78 10.30 8.14
C PRO A 27 5.62 11.09 6.83
N ASP A 28 5.18 10.48 5.71
CA ASP A 28 5.21 11.13 4.38
C ASP A 28 3.87 11.73 3.88
N ASN A 29 2.82 11.75 4.74
CA ASN A 29 1.47 12.20 4.34
C ASN A 29 1.28 13.72 4.49
N SER A 30 1.84 14.49 3.54
CA SER A 30 1.91 15.97 3.58
C SER A 30 0.55 16.70 3.66
N LEU A 31 -0.51 16.16 3.06
CA LEU A 31 -1.82 16.85 3.01
C LEU A 31 -2.61 16.69 4.32
N GLY A 32 -2.75 15.47 4.83
CA GLY A 32 -3.45 15.21 6.10
C GLY A 32 -2.70 15.82 7.28
N ALA A 33 -1.38 15.66 7.31
CA ALA A 33 -0.52 16.27 8.32
C ALA A 33 -0.55 17.82 8.22
N GLY A 34 -0.54 18.38 7.01
CA GLY A 34 -0.63 19.82 6.80
C GLY A 34 -1.96 20.43 7.28
N ILE A 35 -3.08 19.74 7.05
CA ILE A 35 -4.40 20.17 7.56
C ILE A 35 -4.44 20.13 9.10
N ILE A 36 -3.86 19.08 9.71
CA ILE A 36 -3.77 18.98 11.17
C ILE A 36 -2.89 20.09 11.74
N ALA A 37 -1.74 20.37 11.11
CA ALA A 37 -0.83 21.44 11.53
C ALA A 37 -1.51 22.81 11.48
N ALA A 38 -2.24 23.12 10.40
CA ALA A 38 -3.01 24.35 10.29
C ALA A 38 -4.14 24.43 11.33
N GLY A 39 -4.83 23.32 11.61
CA GLY A 39 -5.84 23.24 12.67
C GLY A 39 -5.26 23.50 14.06
N MET A 40 -4.07 22.96 14.33
CA MET A 40 -3.33 23.18 15.58
C MET A 40 -2.90 24.64 15.75
N GLU A 41 -2.39 25.26 14.69
CA GLU A 41 -1.97 26.67 14.70
C GLU A 41 -3.14 27.60 15.04
N LEU A 42 -4.33 27.34 14.50
CA LEU A 42 -5.54 28.09 14.81
C LEU A 42 -6.03 27.91 16.25
N ILE A 43 -5.89 26.69 16.82
CA ILE A 43 -6.22 26.45 18.24
C ILE A 43 -5.25 27.21 19.14
N VAL A 44 -3.95 27.16 18.86
CA VAL A 44 -2.94 27.87 19.66
C VAL A 44 -3.12 29.38 19.54
N GLY A 45 -3.38 29.89 18.34
CA GLY A 45 -3.65 31.30 18.07
C GLY A 45 -5.00 31.80 18.62
N ALA A 46 -5.91 30.90 19.03
CA ALA A 46 -7.18 31.27 19.65
C ALA A 46 -7.02 31.76 21.11
N PHE A 47 -5.87 31.50 21.74
CA PHE A 47 -5.56 31.94 23.10
C PHE A 47 -4.48 33.03 23.06
N PRO A 48 -4.86 34.33 23.11
CA PRO A 48 -3.91 35.42 23.35
C PRO A 48 -3.07 35.17 24.61
N ALA A 49 -3.71 34.50 25.57
CA ALA A 49 -3.23 34.18 26.91
C ALA A 49 -1.90 33.42 27.01
N LEU A 50 -1.36 32.71 26.00
CA LEU A 50 -0.04 32.06 26.20
C LEU A 50 1.12 33.08 26.20
N ILE A 51 1.08 34.04 25.27
CA ILE A 51 2.05 35.13 25.20
C ILE A 51 1.68 36.21 26.22
N ASP A 52 0.39 36.50 26.37
CA ASP A 52 -0.12 37.49 27.32
C ASP A 52 -0.03 37.03 28.79
N ASN A 53 0.02 35.74 29.11
CA ASN A 53 0.32 35.28 30.48
C ASN A 53 1.80 35.33 30.81
N VAL A 54 2.71 35.20 29.83
CA VAL A 54 4.16 35.42 30.04
C VAL A 54 4.44 36.91 30.22
N LEU A 55 3.89 37.76 29.35
CA LEU A 55 3.96 39.22 29.47
C LEU A 55 3.14 39.75 30.66
N GLY A 56 2.04 39.08 30.99
CA GLY A 56 1.17 39.32 32.14
C GLY A 56 1.83 38.99 33.46
N LEU A 57 2.62 37.92 33.54
CA LEU A 57 3.44 37.62 34.72
C LEU A 57 4.48 38.72 34.97
N LEU A 58 5.09 39.23 33.90
CA LEU A 58 6.08 40.31 33.96
C LEU A 58 5.44 41.67 34.28
N SER A 59 4.25 41.97 33.75
CA SER A 59 3.54 43.22 33.99
C SER A 59 2.76 43.24 35.31
N PHE A 60 2.31 42.09 35.82
CA PHE A 60 1.68 41.94 37.13
C PHE A 60 2.65 42.29 38.27
N GLN A 61 3.94 41.96 38.12
CA GLN A 61 5.00 42.39 39.04
C GLN A 61 5.23 43.92 39.04
N ILE A 62 4.81 44.64 38.00
CA ILE A 62 5.09 46.07 37.83
C ILE A 62 3.84 46.95 38.03
N THR A 63 2.64 46.48 37.67
CA THR A 63 1.44 47.34 37.54
C THR A 63 0.14 46.78 38.12
N GLY A 64 0.10 45.53 38.59
CA GLY A 64 -1.00 44.99 39.40
C GLY A 64 -2.38 44.84 38.72
N LYS A 65 -2.49 44.88 37.39
CA LYS A 65 -3.75 44.63 36.66
C LYS A 65 -3.74 43.28 35.93
N GLN A 66 -4.84 42.54 36.00
CA GLN A 66 -5.08 41.32 35.21
C GLN A 66 -5.47 41.69 33.78
N ALA A 67 -4.88 41.00 32.80
CA ALA A 67 -5.28 41.08 31.41
C ALA A 67 -6.66 40.44 31.20
N SER A 68 -7.47 41.03 30.32
CA SER A 68 -8.77 40.50 29.93
C SER A 68 -8.60 39.34 28.94
N ASP A 69 -8.98 38.14 29.37
CA ASP A 69 -8.94 36.90 28.58
C ASP A 69 -10.11 36.82 27.58
N ASP A 70 -10.02 37.51 26.43
CA ASP A 70 -10.95 37.28 25.32
C ASP A 70 -10.39 36.18 24.39
N VAL A 71 -10.90 34.96 24.58
CA VAL A 71 -10.57 33.80 23.74
C VAL A 71 -11.26 33.95 22.38
N ASN A 72 -10.51 33.80 21.27
CA ASN A 72 -11.10 33.82 19.95
C ASN A 72 -11.79 32.48 19.63
N VAL A 73 -13.06 32.39 20.03
CA VAL A 73 -13.91 31.19 19.87
C VAL A 73 -13.98 30.72 18.41
N TRP A 74 -13.97 31.64 17.43
CA TRP A 74 -14.05 31.28 16.01
C TRP A 74 -12.80 30.58 15.50
N SER A 75 -11.61 31.02 15.92
CA SER A 75 -10.35 30.33 15.62
C SER A 75 -10.31 28.94 16.25
N LEU A 76 -10.84 28.80 17.48
CA LEU A 76 -10.90 27.53 18.20
C LEU A 76 -11.82 26.50 17.50
N VAL A 77 -13.03 26.94 17.11
CA VAL A 77 -13.99 26.09 16.37
C VAL A 77 -13.40 25.68 15.02
N THR A 78 -12.80 26.63 14.28
CA THR A 78 -12.22 26.36 12.96
C THR A 78 -11.04 25.40 13.05
N GLY A 79 -10.17 25.58 14.05
CA GLY A 79 -9.05 24.68 14.30
C GLY A 79 -9.50 23.26 14.65
N PHE A 80 -10.55 23.12 15.47
CA PHE A 80 -11.11 21.80 15.80
C PHE A 80 -11.73 21.10 14.57
N VAL A 81 -12.47 21.84 13.73
CA VAL A 81 -13.03 21.30 12.47
C VAL A 81 -11.91 20.82 11.55
N LEU A 82 -10.85 21.61 11.36
CA LEU A 82 -9.70 21.21 10.55
C LEU A 82 -9.01 19.97 11.10
N LEU A 83 -8.90 19.84 12.42
CA LEU A 83 -8.33 18.66 13.07
C LEU A 83 -9.14 17.40 12.73
N VAL A 84 -10.47 17.45 12.87
CA VAL A 84 -11.37 16.33 12.51
C VAL A 84 -11.25 15.99 11.03
N VAL A 85 -11.26 16.99 10.14
CA VAL A 85 -11.11 16.79 8.69
C VAL A 85 -9.76 16.17 8.34
N GLY A 86 -8.67 16.65 8.95
CA GLY A 86 -7.33 16.10 8.74
C GLY A 86 -7.23 14.63 9.15
N ILE A 87 -7.81 14.25 10.28
CA ILE A 87 -7.90 12.85 10.73
C ILE A 87 -8.70 12.01 9.74
N LEU A 88 -9.87 12.48 9.29
CA LEU A 88 -10.70 11.76 8.33
C LEU A 88 -9.95 11.53 7.00
N VAL A 89 -9.22 12.53 6.53
CA VAL A 89 -8.39 12.43 5.31
C VAL A 89 -7.28 11.39 5.49
N LEU A 90 -6.57 11.39 6.62
CA LEU A 90 -5.54 10.38 6.91
C LEU A 90 -6.11 8.97 6.93
N LEU A 91 -7.23 8.75 7.62
CA LEU A 91 -7.91 7.45 7.68
C LEU A 91 -8.36 6.99 6.30
N PHE A 92 -8.85 7.90 5.46
CA PHE A 92 -9.31 7.59 4.11
C PHE A 92 -8.17 7.23 3.15
N ILE A 93 -7.02 7.90 3.25
CA ILE A 93 -5.85 7.61 2.39
C ILE A 93 -5.18 6.29 2.79
N ARG A 94 -5.09 5.98 4.09
CA ARG A 94 -4.51 4.72 4.57
C ARG A 94 -5.24 3.49 4.05
N ASP A 95 -6.53 3.62 3.76
CA ASP A 95 -7.35 2.53 3.23
C ASP A 95 -7.19 2.32 1.71
N ARG A 96 -6.23 3.00 1.07
CA ARG A 96 -5.88 2.76 -0.33
C ARG A 96 -5.23 1.39 -0.51
N PHE A 97 -5.56 0.77 -1.63
CA PHE A 97 -5.11 -0.56 -2.01
C PHE A 97 -4.42 -0.49 -3.37
N TYR A 98 -3.16 -0.91 -3.43
CA TYR A 98 -2.38 -0.93 -4.66
C TYR A 98 -2.42 -2.30 -5.30
N VAL A 99 -2.68 -2.35 -6.61
CA VAL A 99 -2.69 -3.61 -7.39
C VAL A 99 -1.70 -3.52 -8.54
N LEU A 100 -0.81 -4.51 -8.63
CA LEU A 100 0.01 -4.71 -9.80
C LEU A 100 -0.68 -5.70 -10.74
N ASN A 101 -1.09 -5.22 -11.91
CA ASN A 101 -1.67 -6.01 -12.99
C ASN A 101 -0.57 -6.35 -14.00
N MET A 102 -0.33 -7.64 -14.23
CA MET A 102 0.67 -8.11 -15.19
C MET A 102 0.01 -8.75 -16.41
N PHE A 103 0.20 -8.14 -17.58
CA PHE A 103 -0.38 -8.60 -18.85
C PHE A 103 0.71 -9.11 -19.78
N GLY A 104 0.69 -10.42 -20.02
CA GLY A 104 1.59 -11.08 -20.99
C GLY A 104 0.85 -11.98 -21.99
N LEU A 105 -0.48 -12.02 -21.94
CA LEU A 105 -1.35 -12.79 -22.83
C LEU A 105 -2.55 -11.93 -23.28
N TYR A 106 -3.21 -12.35 -24.35
CA TYR A 106 -4.27 -11.60 -25.06
C TYR A 106 -5.44 -11.09 -24.21
N SER A 107 -5.73 -11.70 -23.05
CA SER A 107 -6.79 -11.21 -22.16
C SER A 107 -6.23 -10.24 -21.12
N GLN A 108 -6.24 -8.96 -21.46
CA GLN A 108 -6.00 -7.86 -20.53
C GLN A 108 -7.29 -7.63 -19.74
N ARG A 109 -7.31 -8.04 -18.48
CA ARG A 109 -8.43 -7.85 -17.56
C ARG A 109 -7.90 -7.14 -16.33
N GLU A 110 -8.45 -5.98 -16.01
CA GLU A 110 -7.99 -5.16 -14.90
C GLU A 110 -8.93 -5.29 -13.69
N ILE A 111 -8.40 -5.07 -12.49
CA ILE A 111 -9.19 -5.16 -11.27
C ILE A 111 -10.11 -3.95 -11.12
N GLY A 112 -9.69 -2.78 -11.62
CA GLY A 112 -10.45 -1.53 -11.59
C GLY A 112 -11.71 -1.49 -12.46
N ASP A 113 -11.92 -2.47 -13.34
CA ASP A 113 -13.17 -2.61 -14.10
C ASP A 113 -14.38 -2.64 -13.15
N LYS A 114 -15.40 -1.80 -13.41
CA LYS A 114 -16.60 -1.66 -12.53
C LYS A 114 -17.24 -2.99 -12.13
N GLN A 115 -17.27 -3.95 -13.05
CA GLN A 115 -17.82 -5.28 -12.79
C GLN A 115 -16.94 -6.06 -11.81
N ASN A 116 -15.62 -6.02 -12.00
CA ASN A 116 -14.64 -6.73 -11.18
C ASN A 116 -14.56 -6.13 -9.77
N VAL A 117 -14.55 -4.80 -9.65
CA VAL A 117 -14.62 -4.08 -8.37
C VAL A 117 -15.86 -4.51 -7.57
N LYS A 118 -17.03 -4.54 -8.23
CA LYS A 118 -18.29 -4.95 -7.59
C LYS A 118 -18.26 -6.42 -7.16
N GLN A 119 -17.75 -7.31 -7.99
CA GLN A 119 -17.65 -8.75 -7.71
C GLN A 119 -16.71 -9.04 -6.54
N LEU A 120 -15.56 -8.35 -6.49
CA LEU A 120 -14.57 -8.47 -5.43
C LEU A 120 -14.95 -7.68 -4.16
N LYS A 121 -16.06 -6.93 -4.20
CA LYS A 121 -16.52 -6.02 -3.12
C LYS A 121 -15.45 -5.02 -2.70
N LEU A 122 -14.65 -4.57 -3.67
CA LEU A 122 -13.63 -3.55 -3.46
C LEU A 122 -14.27 -2.16 -3.53
N ASN A 123 -13.61 -1.18 -2.93
CA ASN A 123 -14.02 0.22 -3.05
C ASN A 123 -13.24 0.87 -4.19
N ASP A 124 -13.91 1.15 -5.31
CA ASP A 124 -13.34 1.70 -6.56
C ASP A 124 -12.38 2.87 -6.30
N TYR A 125 -12.83 3.84 -5.49
CA TYR A 125 -12.08 5.07 -5.18
C TYR A 125 -10.78 4.84 -4.41
N LYS A 126 -10.58 3.65 -3.83
CA LYS A 126 -9.42 3.29 -3.03
C LYS A 126 -8.40 2.47 -3.81
N ILE A 127 -8.75 1.98 -5.00
CA ILE A 127 -7.89 1.14 -5.81
C ILE A 127 -6.90 2.02 -6.57
N ARG A 128 -5.62 1.66 -6.52
CA ARG A 128 -4.55 2.25 -7.32
C ARG A 128 -3.88 1.16 -8.11
N GLU A 129 -4.08 1.17 -9.42
CA GLU A 129 -3.54 0.14 -10.29
C GLU A 129 -2.25 0.57 -10.97
N ARG A 130 -1.41 -0.43 -11.23
CA ARG A 130 -0.23 -0.30 -12.04
C ARG A 130 -0.15 -1.47 -13.00
N PHE A 131 0.34 -1.22 -14.21
CA PHE A 131 0.28 -2.17 -15.30
C PHE A 131 1.67 -2.52 -15.81
N ILE A 132 1.97 -3.81 -15.85
CA ILE A 132 3.08 -4.37 -16.61
C ILE A 132 2.50 -4.98 -17.87
N ASP A 133 2.35 -4.17 -18.92
CA ASP A 133 1.82 -4.63 -20.19
C ASP A 133 2.93 -4.86 -21.22
N PHE A 134 3.15 -6.11 -21.59
CA PHE A 134 4.10 -6.47 -22.63
C PHE A 134 3.50 -7.39 -23.69
N VAL A 135 2.17 -7.45 -23.80
CA VAL A 135 1.45 -8.31 -24.75
C VAL A 135 1.91 -8.07 -26.19
N ASN A 136 2.04 -6.80 -26.58
CA ASN A 136 2.47 -6.44 -27.94
C ASN A 136 3.89 -6.93 -28.26
N VAL A 137 4.82 -6.81 -27.31
CA VAL A 137 6.21 -7.26 -27.49
C VAL A 137 6.26 -8.78 -27.54
N PHE A 138 5.51 -9.45 -26.65
CA PHE A 138 5.42 -10.91 -26.63
C PHE A 138 4.87 -11.48 -27.95
N ASN A 139 3.88 -10.80 -28.55
CA ASN A 139 3.26 -11.21 -29.82
C ASN A 139 4.19 -11.04 -31.04
N MET A 140 5.28 -10.27 -30.94
CA MET A 140 6.28 -10.15 -32.01
C MET A 140 7.20 -11.38 -32.09
N GLY A 141 7.11 -12.30 -31.13
CA GLY A 141 8.04 -13.42 -30.97
C GLY A 141 9.10 -13.13 -29.92
N ILE A 142 9.68 -14.19 -29.35
CA ILE A 142 10.69 -14.09 -28.30
C ILE A 142 12.07 -14.42 -28.88
N ASP A 143 12.92 -13.40 -28.86
CA ASP A 143 14.35 -13.43 -29.11
C ASP A 143 15.08 -12.71 -27.96
N GLU A 144 16.41 -12.63 -28.02
CA GLU A 144 17.21 -11.99 -26.97
C GLU A 144 16.81 -10.53 -26.72
N LYS A 145 16.51 -9.79 -27.80
CA LYS A 145 16.18 -8.36 -27.76
C LYS A 145 14.80 -8.12 -27.13
N THR A 146 13.77 -8.80 -27.63
CA THR A 146 12.41 -8.72 -27.12
C THR A 146 12.33 -9.21 -25.69
N ASN A 147 13.06 -10.28 -25.35
CA ASN A 147 13.16 -10.74 -23.97
C ASN A 147 13.78 -9.68 -23.05
N SER A 148 14.88 -9.04 -23.46
CA SER A 148 15.49 -7.95 -22.69
C SER A 148 14.52 -6.77 -22.48
N ILE A 149 13.75 -6.39 -23.50
CA ILE A 149 12.73 -5.34 -23.36
C ILE A 149 11.66 -5.73 -22.32
N ILE A 150 11.19 -6.98 -22.34
CA ILE A 150 10.19 -7.46 -21.38
C ILE A 150 10.76 -7.47 -19.96
N VAL A 151 11.98 -8.00 -19.79
CA VAL A 151 12.68 -8.07 -18.49
C VAL A 151 12.84 -6.67 -17.89
N ASN A 152 13.36 -5.72 -18.67
CA ASN A 152 13.56 -4.35 -18.19
C ASN A 152 12.24 -3.69 -17.81
N LYS A 153 11.17 -3.92 -18.57
CA LYS A 153 9.84 -3.39 -18.25
C LYS A 153 9.28 -3.97 -16.96
N ILE A 154 9.47 -5.27 -16.72
CA ILE A 154 9.06 -5.93 -15.48
C ILE A 154 9.82 -5.32 -14.30
N GLU A 155 11.14 -5.23 -14.40
CA GLU A 155 12.00 -4.66 -13.35
C GLU A 155 11.59 -3.23 -13.00
N GLU A 156 11.46 -2.37 -14.01
CA GLU A 156 11.12 -0.96 -13.83
C GLU A 156 9.75 -0.79 -13.14
N GLU A 157 8.73 -1.50 -13.62
CA GLU A 157 7.39 -1.35 -13.07
C GLU A 157 7.21 -2.03 -11.71
N CYS A 158 7.90 -3.14 -11.45
CA CYS A 158 7.97 -3.75 -10.12
C CYS A 158 8.66 -2.83 -9.11
N THR A 159 9.78 -2.20 -9.48
CA THR A 159 10.51 -1.26 -8.61
C THR A 159 9.65 -0.06 -8.27
N LYS A 160 9.05 0.59 -9.28
CA LYS A 160 8.17 1.72 -9.03
C LYS A 160 6.88 1.33 -8.29
N PHE A 161 6.40 0.08 -8.42
CA PHE A 161 5.30 -0.43 -7.61
C PHE A 161 5.72 -0.55 -6.15
N LYS A 162 6.88 -1.17 -5.87
CA LYS A 162 7.46 -1.32 -4.54
C LYS A 162 7.56 0.02 -3.82
N ASP A 163 8.14 1.04 -4.46
CA ASP A 163 8.34 2.36 -3.86
C ASP A 163 7.02 3.07 -3.53
N ARG A 164 6.04 3.03 -4.45
CA ARG A 164 4.76 3.75 -4.28
C ARG A 164 3.77 3.06 -3.36
N SER A 165 3.95 1.75 -3.12
CA SER A 165 3.03 0.92 -2.35
C SER A 165 3.58 0.52 -0.99
N ALA A 166 4.75 1.03 -0.59
CA ALA A 166 5.47 0.63 0.63
C ALA A 166 4.56 0.58 1.87
N GLU A 167 3.75 1.61 2.08
CA GLU A 167 2.89 1.78 3.26
C GLU A 167 1.45 1.29 3.08
N PHE A 168 1.10 0.76 1.91
CA PHE A 168 -0.27 0.42 1.56
C PHE A 168 -0.49 -1.09 1.49
N GLN A 169 -1.75 -1.51 1.50
CA GLN A 169 -2.06 -2.89 1.14
C GLN A 169 -1.76 -3.14 -0.33
N LYS A 170 -1.17 -4.29 -0.62
CA LYS A 170 -0.64 -4.66 -1.93
C LYS A 170 -1.28 -5.92 -2.47
N GLY A 171 -1.75 -5.83 -3.69
CA GLY A 171 -2.34 -6.89 -4.47
C GLY A 171 -1.51 -7.21 -5.73
N PHE A 172 -1.56 -8.46 -6.16
CA PHE A 172 -0.99 -8.89 -7.43
C PHE A 172 -2.01 -9.69 -8.23
N THR A 173 -2.03 -9.47 -9.54
CA THR A 173 -2.75 -10.29 -10.50
C THR A 173 -1.97 -10.35 -11.79
N GLY A 174 -2.07 -11.47 -12.50
CA GLY A 174 -1.33 -11.63 -13.75
C GLY A 174 -1.93 -12.65 -14.69
N THR A 175 -1.96 -12.28 -15.97
CA THR A 175 -2.22 -13.17 -17.10
C THR A 175 -0.94 -13.25 -17.96
N ALA A 176 0.21 -13.41 -17.31
CA ALA A 176 1.51 -13.48 -17.96
C ALA A 176 2.05 -14.92 -18.03
N PRO A 177 2.96 -15.21 -18.97
CA PRO A 177 3.70 -16.47 -18.98
C PRO A 177 4.45 -16.71 -17.66
N ILE A 178 4.51 -17.96 -17.22
CA ILE A 178 5.09 -18.38 -15.94
C ILE A 178 6.51 -17.80 -15.70
N PRO A 179 7.45 -17.83 -16.67
CA PRO A 179 8.80 -17.31 -16.44
C PRO A 179 8.82 -15.83 -16.04
N TYR A 180 8.00 -15.01 -16.70
CA TYR A 180 7.90 -13.58 -16.39
C TYR A 180 7.19 -13.32 -15.07
N THR A 181 6.18 -14.13 -14.71
CA THR A 181 5.55 -14.05 -13.39
C THR A 181 6.52 -14.40 -12.26
N ILE A 182 7.37 -15.42 -12.45
CA ILE A 182 8.43 -15.78 -11.49
C ILE A 182 9.43 -14.62 -11.36
N LEU A 183 9.87 -14.06 -12.48
CA LEU A 183 10.78 -12.91 -12.51
C LEU A 183 10.19 -11.68 -11.80
N ALA A 184 8.91 -11.35 -12.02
CA ALA A 184 8.25 -10.28 -11.28
C ALA A 184 8.29 -10.55 -9.76
N GLY A 185 8.10 -11.82 -9.36
CA GLY A 185 8.23 -12.25 -7.97
C GLY A 185 9.61 -11.97 -7.36
N THR A 186 10.70 -12.07 -8.13
CA THR A 186 12.05 -11.79 -7.60
C THR A 186 12.26 -10.30 -7.30
N TYR A 187 11.67 -9.40 -8.09
CA TYR A 187 11.72 -7.96 -7.83
C TYR A 187 10.77 -7.50 -6.71
N LEU A 188 9.76 -8.32 -6.39
CA LEU A 188 8.75 -8.02 -5.38
C LEU A 188 9.01 -8.69 -4.03
N VAL A 189 10.19 -9.30 -3.82
CA VAL A 189 10.48 -10.11 -2.62
C VAL A 189 10.28 -9.32 -1.32
N ASP A 190 10.75 -8.07 -1.27
CA ASP A 190 10.58 -7.20 -0.09
C ASP A 190 9.27 -6.38 -0.13
N CYS A 191 8.46 -6.54 -1.17
CA CYS A 191 7.21 -5.80 -1.33
C CYS A 191 6.08 -6.46 -0.52
N GLU A 192 6.17 -7.77 -0.25
CA GLU A 192 5.17 -8.60 0.43
C GLU A 192 3.72 -8.38 -0.05
N PRO A 193 3.38 -8.67 -1.33
CA PRO A 193 1.99 -8.68 -1.76
C PRO A 193 1.18 -9.68 -0.91
N LYS A 194 0.13 -9.19 -0.22
CA LYS A 194 -0.68 -10.03 0.69
C LYS A 194 -1.92 -10.59 0.02
N ILE A 195 -2.31 -10.01 -1.12
CA ILE A 195 -3.54 -10.31 -1.82
C ILE A 195 -3.18 -10.74 -3.23
N PHE A 196 -3.66 -11.91 -3.64
CA PHE A 196 -3.48 -12.42 -4.99
C PHE A 196 -4.86 -12.60 -5.63
N PHE A 197 -5.03 -12.11 -6.84
CA PHE A 197 -6.25 -12.34 -7.61
C PHE A 197 -5.96 -13.27 -8.79
N GLU A 198 -6.90 -14.16 -9.06
CA GLU A 198 -6.87 -15.06 -10.21
C GLU A 198 -8.11 -14.85 -11.07
N TRP A 199 -7.93 -14.75 -12.38
CA TRP A 199 -9.04 -14.74 -13.33
C TRP A 199 -9.53 -16.16 -13.58
N LYS A 200 -10.71 -16.50 -13.05
CA LYS A 200 -11.33 -17.81 -13.29
C LYS A 200 -12.10 -17.77 -14.61
N ARG A 201 -11.49 -18.31 -15.67
CA ARG A 201 -12.03 -18.30 -17.04
C ARG A 201 -13.43 -18.89 -17.16
N GLU A 202 -13.71 -19.99 -16.45
CA GLU A 202 -15.01 -20.68 -16.49
C GLU A 202 -16.17 -19.82 -15.97
N ASP A 203 -15.89 -18.96 -15.00
CA ASP A 203 -16.90 -18.14 -14.32
C ASP A 203 -16.86 -16.67 -14.79
N GLU A 204 -15.94 -16.34 -15.71
CA GLU A 204 -15.65 -14.98 -16.19
C GLU A 204 -15.55 -13.92 -15.07
N LYS A 205 -14.83 -14.26 -14.00
CA LYS A 205 -14.66 -13.36 -12.85
C LYS A 205 -13.31 -13.50 -12.18
N PHE A 206 -12.90 -12.46 -11.49
CA PHE A 206 -11.79 -12.54 -10.55
C PHE A 206 -12.21 -13.21 -9.24
N ILE A 207 -11.30 -14.02 -8.70
CA ILE A 207 -11.38 -14.53 -7.35
C ILE A 207 -10.14 -14.09 -6.57
N GLN A 208 -10.33 -13.77 -5.29
CA GLN A 208 -9.21 -13.57 -4.38
C GLN A 208 -8.72 -14.93 -3.88
N LEU A 209 -7.44 -15.20 -4.04
CA LEU A 209 -6.80 -16.40 -3.53
C LEU A 209 -6.62 -16.32 -2.03
N SER A 210 -7.00 -17.40 -1.34
CA SER A 210 -6.77 -17.55 0.09
C SER A 210 -5.30 -17.83 0.35
N THR A 211 -4.64 -16.97 1.12
CA THR A 211 -3.26 -17.19 1.63
C THR A 211 -3.22 -18.14 2.83
N LYS A 212 -4.37 -18.50 3.42
CA LYS A 212 -4.43 -19.53 4.46
C LYS A 212 -4.10 -20.88 3.85
N LYS A 213 -3.15 -21.63 4.45
CA LYS A 213 -2.89 -23.04 4.15
C LYS A 213 -4.22 -23.79 4.20
N LYS A 214 -4.76 -24.18 3.04
CA LYS A 214 -5.86 -25.15 3.00
C LYS A 214 -5.27 -26.49 3.41
N ALA A 215 -5.82 -27.10 4.47
CA ALA A 215 -5.36 -28.37 5.04
C ALA A 215 -5.45 -29.57 4.07
N ASN A 216 -5.99 -29.39 2.86
CA ASN A 216 -6.42 -30.47 1.98
C ASN A 216 -5.59 -30.63 0.70
N PHE A 217 -4.53 -29.86 0.49
CA PHE A 217 -3.66 -30.08 -0.67
C PHE A 217 -2.58 -31.10 -0.34
N PRO A 218 -2.41 -32.15 -1.16
CA PRO A 218 -1.35 -33.12 -0.96
C PRO A 218 0.02 -32.45 -1.13
N GLU A 219 1.00 -32.92 -0.37
CA GLU A 219 2.38 -32.47 -0.52
C GLU A 219 2.92 -32.80 -1.92
N LEU A 220 3.79 -31.93 -2.43
CA LEU A 220 4.50 -32.18 -3.67
C LEU A 220 5.42 -33.39 -3.50
N LYS A 221 5.19 -34.43 -4.30
CA LYS A 221 6.04 -35.62 -4.32
C LYS A 221 7.34 -35.30 -5.06
N ILE A 222 8.45 -35.32 -4.33
CA ILE A 222 9.78 -35.17 -4.91
C ILE A 222 10.15 -36.50 -5.58
N LYS A 223 10.57 -36.42 -6.84
CA LYS A 223 11.17 -37.55 -7.55
C LYS A 223 12.51 -37.11 -8.13
N GLU A 224 13.57 -37.69 -7.62
CA GLU A 224 14.92 -37.55 -8.16
C GLU A 224 15.11 -38.45 -9.39
N MET A 225 16.16 -38.17 -10.16
CA MET A 225 16.52 -38.99 -11.31
C MET A 225 17.15 -40.29 -10.80
N ASP A 226 16.76 -41.43 -11.38
CA ASP A 226 17.19 -42.74 -10.88
C ASP A 226 18.72 -42.94 -10.98
N ASN A 227 19.41 -42.25 -11.91
CA ASN A 227 20.86 -42.23 -12.08
C ASN A 227 21.36 -40.79 -12.31
N PRO A 228 21.60 -40.00 -11.24
CA PRO A 228 22.05 -38.63 -11.38
C PRO A 228 23.53 -38.56 -11.80
N ASN A 229 23.87 -37.61 -12.67
CA ASN A 229 25.26 -37.29 -12.97
C ASN A 229 25.83 -36.41 -11.84
N VAL A 230 26.68 -37.00 -10.99
CA VAL A 230 27.32 -36.31 -9.86
C VAL A 230 28.30 -35.20 -10.26
N ASN A 231 28.73 -35.17 -11.52
CA ASN A 231 29.63 -34.15 -12.06
C ASN A 231 28.87 -33.10 -12.90
N ALA A 232 27.54 -33.04 -12.83
CA ALA A 232 26.76 -32.08 -13.59
C ALA A 232 26.94 -30.66 -13.04
N GLU A 233 27.20 -29.70 -13.93
CA GLU A 233 27.30 -28.26 -13.59
C GLU A 233 25.93 -27.60 -13.40
N SER A 234 24.86 -28.25 -13.85
CA SER A 234 23.48 -27.74 -13.75
C SER A 234 22.47 -28.87 -13.53
N ILE A 235 21.32 -28.51 -12.98
CA ILE A 235 20.20 -29.43 -12.73
C ILE A 235 18.91 -28.87 -13.35
N ILE A 236 18.07 -29.76 -13.86
CA ILE A 236 16.73 -29.42 -14.33
C ILE A 236 15.74 -29.69 -13.20
N VAL A 237 15.03 -28.64 -12.78
CA VAL A 237 13.95 -28.75 -11.80
C VAL A 237 12.61 -28.60 -12.52
N ALA A 238 11.77 -29.62 -12.43
CA ALA A 238 10.43 -29.63 -13.03
C ALA A 238 9.37 -29.65 -11.93
N ILE A 239 8.57 -28.59 -11.84
CA ILE A 239 7.50 -28.44 -10.85
C ILE A 239 6.16 -28.53 -11.58
N SER A 240 5.25 -29.38 -11.10
CA SER A 240 3.89 -29.42 -11.59
C SER A 240 2.90 -29.80 -10.50
N THR A 241 1.74 -29.16 -10.54
CA THR A 241 0.64 -29.35 -9.58
C THR A 241 -0.54 -30.11 -10.18
N THR A 242 -0.76 -30.03 -11.49
CA THR A 242 -1.96 -30.59 -12.15
C THR A 242 -1.67 -31.76 -13.08
N ARG A 243 -0.54 -31.73 -13.81
CA ARG A 243 -0.17 -32.76 -14.79
C ARG A 243 1.31 -33.06 -14.75
N ARG A 244 1.68 -34.32 -14.56
CA ARG A 244 3.09 -34.73 -14.51
C ARG A 244 3.83 -34.34 -15.80
N ILE A 245 4.94 -33.61 -15.64
CA ILE A 245 5.88 -33.31 -16.72
C ILE A 245 6.63 -34.60 -17.08
N LYS A 246 6.65 -34.95 -18.36
CA LYS A 246 7.29 -36.17 -18.87
C LYS A 246 8.72 -35.87 -19.32
N LYS A 247 9.62 -36.87 -19.21
CA LYS A 247 11.04 -36.73 -19.60
C LYS A 247 11.23 -36.17 -21.03
N HIS A 248 10.38 -36.54 -21.98
CA HIS A 248 10.52 -36.03 -23.36
C HIS A 248 10.23 -34.53 -23.49
N GLN A 249 9.47 -33.94 -22.57
CA GLN A 249 9.18 -32.49 -22.55
C GLN A 249 10.33 -31.68 -21.94
N LEU A 250 11.32 -32.35 -21.35
CA LEU A 250 12.50 -31.72 -20.75
C LEU A 250 13.69 -31.71 -21.71
N LYS A 251 13.62 -32.44 -22.84
CA LYS A 251 14.73 -32.59 -23.79
C LYS A 251 15.22 -31.27 -24.37
N ASP A 252 14.32 -30.30 -24.50
CA ASP A 252 14.66 -28.98 -25.05
C ASP A 252 15.46 -28.11 -24.06
N PHE A 253 15.64 -28.58 -22.81
CA PHE A 253 16.38 -27.91 -21.75
C PHE A 253 17.67 -28.63 -21.35
N GLY A 254 17.98 -29.78 -21.99
CA GLY A 254 19.17 -30.61 -21.69
C GLY A 254 18.94 -32.10 -21.98
#